data_AF-A0A4R5C768-F1
#
_entry.id   AF-A0A4R5C768-F1
#
_cell.length_a   1.000
_cell.length_b   1.000
_cell.length_c   1.000
_cell.angle_alpha   90.00
_cell.angle_beta   90.00
_cell.angle_gamma   90.00
#
_symmetry.space_group_name_H-M   'P 1'
#
loop_
_entity.id
_entity.type
_entity.pdbx_description
1 polymer ?
#
loop_
_entity_poly.entity_id
_entity_poly.type
_entity_poly.pdbx_seq_one_letter_code
_entity_poly.pdbx_strand_id
1 'polypeptide(L)'
;MHDSDPVRRLCAAVAVHRRPAASGTGPRGRPYRRMVAAIRSACAAAGLDRALLQGHSSVPDGQDTDAGAALLVMPAGMNEARVITDLVHSLDDAITEARRAGTEPLHVVIAFDQGITWLTESGFEGCVVTAVHRLCAEEATPAATPAAVRGVPEHGVRVVISAALLDDLAPPPPGGDDRAAAGFEPLSVELPGRRIAAWSYPSGRRFRFPGQN
;
A
#
# COMPACT_ATOMS: atom_id res chain seq x y z
N MET A 1 7.99 14.31 24.31
CA MET A 1 8.18 15.66 23.76
C MET A 1 8.27 15.46 22.26
N HIS A 2 7.28 15.93 21.49
CA HIS A 2 7.26 15.70 20.04
C HIS A 2 8.10 16.80 19.38
N ASP A 3 9.13 16.41 18.61
CA ASP A 3 10.12 17.33 18.03
C ASP A 3 9.63 18.09 16.79
N SER A 4 8.39 17.86 16.36
CA SER A 4 7.80 18.58 15.23
C SER A 4 6.33 18.88 15.43
N ASP A 5 5.88 19.97 14.80
CA ASP A 5 4.47 20.34 14.74
C ASP A 5 3.66 19.25 14.02
N PRO A 6 2.42 18.96 14.50
CA PRO A 6 1.52 18.04 13.82
C PRO A 6 1.16 18.56 12.43
N VAL A 7 1.36 17.73 11.39
CA VAL A 7 0.99 18.10 10.02
C VAL A 7 0.18 16.98 9.37
N ARG A 8 -0.89 17.37 8.66
CA ARG A 8 -1.72 16.45 7.87
C ARG A 8 -0.94 16.02 6.62
N ARG A 9 -0.74 14.72 6.45
CA ARG A 9 -0.01 14.13 5.32
C ARG A 9 -0.74 12.92 4.78
N LEU A 10 -0.56 12.67 3.49
CA LEU A 10 -0.86 11.38 2.88
C LEU A 10 0.22 10.37 3.31
N CYS A 11 -0.22 9.20 3.76
CA CYS A 11 0.66 8.09 4.13
C CYS A 11 0.33 6.86 3.29
N ALA A 12 1.35 6.05 3.00
CA ALA A 12 1.15 4.75 2.38
C ALA A 12 2.00 3.68 3.07
N ALA A 13 1.41 2.55 3.42
CA ALA A 13 2.16 1.36 3.82
C ALA A 13 2.23 0.38 2.65
N VAL A 14 3.38 -0.24 2.44
CA VAL A 14 3.63 -1.18 1.36
C VAL A 14 4.16 -2.48 1.94
N ALA A 15 3.54 -3.61 1.63
CA ALA A 15 3.97 -4.93 2.09
C ALA A 15 3.88 -5.97 0.98
N VAL A 16 4.73 -6.99 1.06
CA VAL A 16 4.64 -8.16 0.19
C VAL A 16 3.51 -9.06 0.69
N HIS A 17 2.56 -9.37 -0.19
CA HIS A 17 1.51 -10.33 0.11
C HIS A 17 2.12 -11.73 0.18
N ARG A 18 1.91 -12.41 1.31
CA ARG A 18 2.48 -13.73 1.54
C ARG A 18 1.48 -14.79 1.12
N ARG A 19 1.76 -15.46 0.00
CA ARG A 19 1.05 -16.71 -0.30
C ARG A 19 1.66 -17.83 0.56
N PRO A 20 0.86 -18.74 1.13
CA PRO A 20 1.41 -19.95 1.75
C PRO A 20 2.20 -20.70 0.67
N ALA A 21 3.49 -20.89 0.92
CA ALA A 21 4.39 -21.54 -0.03
C ALA A 21 3.89 -22.97 -0.31
N ALA A 22 3.49 -23.24 -1.55
CA ALA A 22 3.40 -24.60 -2.05
C ALA A 22 4.84 -25.10 -2.22
N SER A 23 5.37 -25.74 -1.18
CA SER A 23 6.57 -26.59 -1.16
C SER A 23 7.60 -26.36 -2.30
N GLY A 24 8.74 -25.72 -2.03
CA GLY A 24 9.91 -25.88 -2.90
C GLY A 24 10.90 -24.71 -2.97
N THR A 25 12.06 -24.89 -2.34
CA THR A 25 13.44 -24.71 -2.87
C THR A 25 13.75 -23.74 -4.04
N GLY A 26 13.04 -22.63 -4.20
CA GLY A 26 13.47 -21.52 -5.06
C GLY A 26 14.62 -20.72 -4.40
N PRO A 27 15.51 -20.07 -5.19
CA PRO A 27 16.49 -19.16 -4.64
C PRO A 27 15.76 -18.05 -3.88
N ARG A 28 15.93 -18.02 -2.57
CA ARG A 28 15.34 -17.02 -1.66
C ARG A 28 15.99 -15.67 -1.93
N GLY A 29 15.56 -14.99 -3.00
CA GLY A 29 15.75 -13.55 -3.10
C GLY A 29 15.08 -12.91 -1.89
N ARG A 30 15.61 -11.78 -1.39
CA ARG A 30 15.00 -11.07 -0.23
C ARG A 30 13.82 -10.23 -0.73
N PRO A 31 12.55 -10.72 -0.75
CA PRO A 31 11.38 -10.02 -1.28
C PRO A 31 11.25 -8.60 -0.74
N TYR A 32 11.58 -8.38 0.54
CA TYR A 32 11.56 -7.05 1.13
C TYR A 32 12.53 -6.07 0.44
N ARG A 33 13.77 -6.47 0.17
CA ARG A 33 14.74 -5.60 -0.52
C ARG A 33 14.28 -5.26 -1.94
N ARG A 34 13.68 -6.23 -2.63
CA ARG A 34 13.14 -6.04 -3.98
C ARG A 34 11.94 -5.10 -3.97
N MET A 35 11.04 -5.25 -3.00
CA MET A 35 9.92 -4.34 -2.77
C MET A 35 10.43 -2.91 -2.51
N VAL A 36 11.42 -2.74 -1.62
CA VAL A 36 12.02 -1.43 -1.35
C VAL A 36 12.66 -0.82 -2.61
N ALA A 37 13.34 -1.62 -3.43
CA ALA A 37 13.90 -1.15 -4.70
C ALA A 37 12.79 -0.71 -5.68
N ALA A 38 11.71 -1.49 -5.80
CA ALA A 38 10.56 -1.15 -6.63
C ALA A 38 9.87 0.13 -6.15
N ILE A 39 9.68 0.30 -4.84
CA ILE A 39 9.14 1.54 -4.24
C ILE A 39 10.01 2.74 -4.59
N ARG A 40 11.33 2.64 -4.43
CA ARG A 40 12.26 3.74 -4.75
C ARG A 40 12.19 4.12 -6.23
N SER A 41 12.17 3.12 -7.11
CA SER A 41 11.99 3.33 -8.55
C SER A 41 10.67 4.04 -8.85
N ALA A 42 9.58 3.57 -8.23
CA ALA A 42 8.25 4.14 -8.41
C ALA A 42 8.13 5.58 -7.89
N CYS A 43 8.73 5.88 -6.74
CA CYS A 43 8.79 7.24 -6.21
C CYS A 43 9.56 8.18 -7.15
N ALA A 44 10.71 7.75 -7.68
CA ALA A 44 11.47 8.55 -8.64
C ALA A 44 10.67 8.82 -9.92
N ALA A 45 10.02 7.79 -10.47
CA ALA A 45 9.18 7.91 -11.67
C ALA A 45 7.94 8.82 -11.45
N ALA A 46 7.36 8.79 -10.25
CA ALA A 46 6.24 9.65 -9.87
C ALA A 46 6.66 11.08 -9.43
N GLY A 47 7.95 11.43 -9.50
CA GLY A 47 8.44 12.74 -9.06
C GLY A 47 8.32 12.98 -7.56
N LEU A 48 8.34 11.91 -6.76
CA LEU A 48 8.21 11.91 -5.31
C LEU A 48 9.57 11.94 -4.61
N ASP A 49 10.50 12.75 -5.09
CA ASP A 49 11.87 12.86 -4.55
C ASP A 49 11.91 13.29 -3.07
N ARG A 50 10.83 13.90 -2.61
CA ARG A 50 10.64 14.39 -1.24
C ARG A 50 9.81 13.45 -0.36
N ALA A 51 9.34 12.32 -0.90
CA ALA A 51 8.66 11.32 -0.08
C ALA A 51 9.67 10.64 0.85
N LEU A 52 9.28 10.49 2.11
CA LEU A 52 10.13 9.91 3.14
C LEU A 52 9.78 8.43 3.27
N LEU A 53 10.78 7.58 3.05
CA LEU A 53 10.66 6.12 3.10
C LEU A 53 11.24 5.60 4.42
N GLN A 54 10.39 5.05 5.26
CA GLN A 54 10.76 4.44 6.54
C GLN A 54 10.50 2.93 6.49
N GLY A 55 11.55 2.14 6.67
CA GLY A 55 11.43 0.68 6.75
C GLY A 55 10.97 0.26 8.15
N HIS A 56 9.91 -0.55 8.23
CA HIS A 56 9.52 -1.22 9.46
C HIS A 56 9.90 -2.71 9.34
N SER A 57 11.07 -3.05 9.89
CA SER A 57 11.43 -4.45 10.15
C SER A 57 10.85 -4.82 11.51
N SER A 58 9.91 -5.76 11.56
CA SER A 58 9.30 -6.20 12.82
C SER A 58 10.21 -7.14 13.64
N VAL A 59 11.50 -7.24 13.34
CA VAL A 59 12.40 -8.19 14.00
C VAL A 59 13.66 -7.49 14.51
N PRO A 60 14.05 -7.70 15.78
CA PRO A 60 15.34 -7.27 16.31
C PRO A 60 16.50 -7.94 15.53
N ASP A 61 17.62 -7.24 15.44
CA ASP A 61 18.83 -7.65 14.71
C ASP A 61 19.12 -9.15 14.80
N GLY A 62 19.18 -9.83 13.66
CA GLY A 62 19.68 -11.21 13.54
C GLY A 62 18.68 -12.27 13.06
N GLN A 63 17.39 -11.97 12.97
CA GLN A 63 16.41 -12.85 12.31
C GLN A 63 15.79 -12.15 11.09
N ASP A 64 16.33 -12.46 9.92
CA ASP A 64 15.93 -11.98 8.59
C ASP A 64 14.57 -12.63 8.22
N THR A 65 13.48 -12.26 8.92
CA THR A 65 12.15 -12.66 8.48
C THR A 65 11.71 -11.75 7.35
N ASP A 66 11.34 -12.36 6.23
CA ASP A 66 10.86 -11.74 4.98
C ASP A 66 9.53 -10.97 5.11
N ALA A 67 9.18 -10.43 6.29
CA ALA A 67 7.97 -9.63 6.54
C ALA A 67 8.41 -8.25 7.02
N GLY A 68 8.82 -7.42 6.07
CA GLY A 68 8.91 -5.99 6.31
C GLY A 68 7.77 -5.28 5.59
N ALA A 69 7.24 -4.25 6.23
CA ALA A 69 6.42 -3.24 5.56
C ALA A 69 7.26 -1.96 5.42
N ALA A 70 7.10 -1.26 4.31
CA ALA A 70 7.67 0.06 4.10
C ALA A 70 6.58 1.12 4.31
N LEU A 71 6.89 2.19 5.04
CA LEU A 71 6.06 3.37 5.17
C LEU A 71 6.58 4.46 4.23
N LEU A 72 5.70 5.03 3.43
CA LEU A 72 5.90 6.23 2.65
C LEU A 72 5.11 7.37 3.29
N VAL A 73 5.78 8.47 3.59
CA VAL A 73 5.14 9.70 4.08
C VAL A 73 5.37 10.81 3.07
N MET A 74 4.26 11.34 2.58
CA MET A 74 4.22 12.32 1.51
C MET A 74 4.32 13.75 2.06
N PRO A 75 5.05 14.67 1.41
CA PRO A 75 4.98 16.09 1.73
C PRO A 75 3.54 16.62 1.79
N ALA A 76 3.30 17.59 2.68
CA ALA A 76 2.00 18.26 2.74
C ALA A 76 1.74 19.10 1.49
N GLY A 77 0.46 19.26 1.12
CA GLY A 77 0.03 20.13 0.03
C GLY A 77 0.19 19.53 -1.37
N MET A 78 0.47 18.23 -1.50
CA MET A 78 0.50 17.57 -2.80
C MET A 78 -0.91 17.21 -3.30
N ASN A 79 -1.07 17.07 -4.62
CA ASN A 79 -2.30 16.52 -5.21
C ASN A 79 -2.37 15.01 -4.96
N GLU A 80 -3.08 14.61 -3.91
CA GLU A 80 -3.15 13.24 -3.41
C GLU A 80 -3.65 12.24 -4.48
N ALA A 81 -4.68 12.60 -5.25
CA ALA A 81 -5.20 11.73 -6.31
C ALA A 81 -4.14 11.44 -7.39
N ARG A 82 -3.40 12.48 -7.81
CA ARG A 82 -2.30 12.32 -8.76
C ARG A 82 -1.18 11.48 -8.17
N VAL A 83 -0.76 11.78 -6.93
CA VAL A 83 0.31 11.03 -6.24
C VAL A 83 -0.02 9.55 -6.13
N ILE A 84 -1.24 9.21 -5.72
CA ILE A 84 -1.68 7.81 -5.60
C ILE A 84 -1.65 7.14 -6.97
N THR A 85 -2.20 7.78 -8.00
CA THR A 85 -2.28 7.21 -9.35
C THR A 85 -0.88 6.98 -9.93
N ASP A 86 -0.03 8.02 -9.92
CA ASP A 86 1.31 7.98 -10.49
C ASP A 86 2.20 6.97 -9.73
N LEU A 87 2.11 6.93 -8.40
CA LEU A 87 2.87 5.97 -7.57
C LEU A 87 2.42 4.53 -7.83
N VAL A 88 1.11 4.26 -7.84
CA VAL A 88 0.59 2.90 -8.08
C VAL A 88 0.96 2.40 -9.47
N HIS A 89 0.81 3.23 -10.50
CA HIS A 89 1.18 2.85 -11.87
C HIS A 89 2.67 2.59 -11.98
N SER A 90 3.50 3.48 -11.43
CA SER A 90 4.96 3.32 -11.47
C SER A 90 5.44 2.09 -10.68
N LEU A 91 4.75 1.75 -9.58
CA LEU A 91 5.05 0.55 -8.80
C LEU A 91 4.67 -0.73 -9.55
N ASP A 92 3.52 -0.74 -10.22
CA ASP A 92 3.08 -1.88 -11.03
C ASP A 92 3.99 -2.10 -12.25
N ASP A 93 4.44 -1.01 -12.90
CA ASP A 93 5.41 -1.05 -13.98
C ASP A 93 6.76 -1.60 -13.50
N ALA A 94 7.26 -1.14 -12.33
CA ALA A 94 8.51 -1.63 -11.75
C ALA A 94 8.45 -3.13 -11.38
N ILE A 95 7.32 -3.60 -10.84
CA ILE A 95 7.10 -5.03 -10.53
C ILE A 95 7.05 -5.86 -11.83
N THR A 96 6.35 -5.35 -12.85
CA THR A 96 6.23 -6.00 -14.16
C THR A 96 7.58 -6.10 -14.87
N GLU A 97 8.40 -5.04 -14.82
CA GLU A 97 9.74 -5.04 -15.40
C GLU A 97 10.67 -6.02 -14.68
N ALA A 98 10.66 -6.03 -13.34
CA ALA A 98 11.44 -6.98 -12.56
C ALA A 98 11.08 -8.44 -12.91
N ARG A 99 9.80 -8.72 -13.16
CA ARG A 99 9.34 -10.03 -13.63
C ARG A 99 9.86 -10.36 -15.04
N ARG A 100 9.80 -9.41 -15.97
CA ARG A 100 10.32 -9.58 -17.34
C ARG A 100 11.83 -9.85 -17.36
N ALA A 101 12.56 -9.30 -16.38
CA ALA A 101 13.98 -9.59 -16.16
C ALA A 101 14.26 -10.98 -15.54
N GLY A 102 13.25 -11.85 -15.40
CA GLY A 102 13.41 -13.21 -14.89
C GLY A 102 13.38 -13.31 -13.35
N THR A 103 12.99 -12.23 -12.66
CA THR A 103 12.87 -12.27 -11.20
C THR A 103 11.53 -12.89 -10.77
N GLU A 104 11.52 -13.59 -9.64
CA GLU A 104 10.30 -14.20 -9.09
C GLU A 104 9.17 -13.18 -8.96
N PRO A 105 7.91 -13.51 -9.34
CA PRO A 105 6.80 -12.59 -9.26
C PRO A 105 6.61 -12.00 -7.85
N LEU A 106 6.42 -10.69 -7.76
CA LEU A 106 6.04 -10.02 -6.52
C LEU A 106 4.56 -9.67 -6.56
N HIS A 107 3.87 -9.99 -5.46
CA HIS A 107 2.54 -9.48 -5.18
C HIS A 107 2.64 -8.50 -4.01
N VAL A 108 2.31 -7.24 -4.26
CA VAL A 108 2.49 -6.15 -3.29
C VAL A 108 1.12 -5.57 -2.95
N VAL A 109 0.90 -5.30 -1.68
CA VAL A 109 -0.23 -4.50 -1.20
C VAL A 109 0.31 -3.12 -0.86
N ILE A 110 -0.37 -2.08 -1.31
CA ILE A 110 -0.15 -0.70 -0.87
C ILE A 110 -1.44 -0.14 -0.28
N ALA A 111 -1.39 0.34 0.97
CA ALA A 111 -2.53 0.92 1.66
C ALA A 111 -2.32 2.42 1.91
N PHE A 112 -3.31 3.23 1.51
CA PHE A 112 -3.30 4.68 1.65
C PHE A 112 -4.32 5.17 2.67
N ASP A 113 -3.92 6.17 3.44
CA ASP A 113 -4.79 6.96 4.30
C ASP A 113 -4.16 8.36 4.49
N GLN A 114 -4.96 9.31 4.95
CA GLN A 114 -4.49 10.65 5.26
C GLN A 114 -4.84 11.09 6.67
N GLY A 115 -3.93 11.82 7.30
CA GLY A 115 -4.16 12.27 8.67
C GLY A 115 -2.95 12.96 9.28
N ILE A 116 -3.08 13.32 10.56
CA ILE A 116 -2.03 13.97 11.32
C ILE A 116 -0.89 12.99 11.57
N THR A 117 0.32 13.45 11.24
CA THR A 117 1.59 12.77 11.55
C THR A 117 2.52 13.67 12.34
N TRP A 118 3.34 13.04 13.17
CA TRP A 118 4.41 13.65 13.93
C TRP A 118 5.73 13.01 13.51
N LEU A 119 6.79 13.80 13.35
CA LEU A 119 8.15 13.28 13.25
C LEU A 119 8.76 13.23 14.66
N THR A 120 9.23 12.05 15.05
CA THR A 120 9.95 11.77 16.30
C THR A 120 11.35 11.25 16.00
N GLU A 121 12.16 11.03 17.03
CA GLU A 121 13.48 10.39 16.90
C GLU A 121 13.42 9.01 16.23
N SER A 122 12.29 8.31 16.35
CA SER A 122 12.07 6.98 15.78
C SER A 122 11.41 7.01 14.39
N GLY A 123 11.15 8.20 13.85
CA GLY A 123 10.52 8.40 12.54
C GLY A 123 9.11 8.96 12.62
N PHE A 124 8.27 8.66 11.62
CA PHE A 124 6.89 9.13 11.59
C PHE A 124 5.97 8.29 12.46
N GLU A 125 5.20 8.98 13.28
CA GLU A 125 4.20 8.39 14.16
C GLU A 125 2.81 8.97 13.87
N GLY A 126 1.79 8.25 14.34
CA GLY A 126 0.42 8.76 14.40
C GLY A 126 -0.67 7.75 14.06
N CYS A 127 -1.92 8.13 14.34
CA CYS A 127 -3.07 7.27 14.08
C CYS A 127 -3.18 6.87 12.60
N VAL A 128 -2.79 7.75 11.67
CA VAL A 128 -2.77 7.44 10.23
C VAL A 128 -1.67 6.42 9.89
N VAL A 129 -0.49 6.51 10.52
CA VAL A 129 0.61 5.55 10.33
C VAL A 129 0.18 4.15 10.79
N THR A 130 -0.43 4.06 11.98
CA THR A 130 -1.00 2.79 12.46
C THR A 130 -2.11 2.26 11.55
N ALA A 131 -2.98 3.15 11.05
CA ALA A 131 -4.07 2.78 10.13
C ALA A 131 -3.55 2.16 8.84
N VAL A 132 -2.63 2.82 8.13
CA VAL A 132 -2.11 2.30 6.85
C VAL A 132 -1.38 0.97 7.04
N HIS A 133 -0.60 0.81 8.11
CA HIS A 133 0.05 -0.47 8.39
C HIS A 133 -0.96 -1.59 8.65
N ARG A 134 -2.04 -1.31 9.38
CA ARG A 134 -3.08 -2.31 9.69
C ARG A 134 -3.91 -2.68 8.46
N LEU A 135 -4.30 -1.69 7.67
CA LEU A 135 -4.96 -1.90 6.37
C LEU A 135 -4.09 -2.76 5.45
N CYS A 136 -2.80 -2.42 5.35
CA CYS A 136 -1.86 -3.16 4.52
C CYS A 136 -1.64 -4.59 5.01
N ALA A 137 -1.54 -4.80 6.33
CA ALA A 137 -1.32 -6.11 6.93
C ALA A 137 -2.54 -7.03 6.81
N GLU A 138 -3.76 -6.49 7.00
CA GLU A 138 -5.00 -7.24 6.84
C GLU A 138 -5.12 -7.79 5.42
N GLU A 139 -4.95 -6.93 4.42
CA GLU A 139 -5.03 -7.30 3.01
C GLU A 139 -3.84 -8.18 2.56
N ALA A 140 -2.67 -8.06 3.20
CA ALA A 140 -1.53 -8.92 2.95
C ALA A 140 -1.70 -10.34 3.51
N THR A 141 -2.75 -10.61 4.32
CA THR A 141 -2.97 -11.90 4.98
C THR A 141 -3.71 -12.88 4.06
N PRO A 142 -3.26 -14.15 3.94
CA PRO A 142 -3.87 -15.13 3.04
C PRO A 142 -5.37 -15.38 3.27
N ALA A 143 -5.84 -15.25 4.52
CA ALA A 143 -7.24 -15.46 4.89
C ALA A 143 -8.18 -14.37 4.35
N ALA A 144 -7.66 -13.20 4.02
CA ALA A 144 -8.43 -12.09 3.46
C ALA A 144 -8.79 -12.30 1.98
N THR A 145 -8.15 -13.26 1.29
CA THR A 145 -8.42 -13.55 -0.12
C THR A 145 -9.40 -14.73 -0.23
N PRO A 146 -10.69 -14.51 -0.55
CA PRO A 146 -11.65 -15.60 -0.70
C PRO A 146 -11.18 -16.60 -1.75
N ALA A 147 -11.43 -17.90 -1.52
CA ALA A 147 -11.07 -18.99 -2.42
C ALA A 147 -11.64 -18.88 -3.86
N ALA A 148 -12.51 -17.90 -4.12
CA ALA A 148 -13.06 -17.53 -5.43
C ALA A 148 -12.07 -16.71 -6.30
N VAL A 149 -10.96 -16.22 -5.74
CA VAL A 149 -9.92 -15.45 -6.44
C VAL A 149 -8.93 -16.39 -7.16
N ARG A 150 -9.45 -17.38 -7.91
CA ARG A 150 -8.63 -18.31 -8.72
C ARG A 150 -8.23 -17.75 -10.10
N GLY A 151 -8.58 -16.49 -10.38
CA GLY A 151 -8.31 -15.83 -11.67
C GLY A 151 -7.59 -14.49 -11.59
N VAL A 152 -7.24 -14.00 -10.39
CA VAL A 152 -6.47 -12.75 -10.25
C VAL A 152 -5.00 -13.05 -10.56
N PRO A 153 -4.32 -12.22 -11.37
CA PRO A 153 -2.94 -12.46 -11.76
C PRO A 153 -2.05 -12.59 -10.53
N GLU A 154 -1.13 -13.56 -10.60
CA GLU A 154 -0.25 -13.95 -9.48
C GLU A 154 0.83 -12.90 -9.16
N HIS A 155 0.68 -11.66 -9.63
CA HIS A 155 1.64 -10.57 -9.54
C HIS A 155 0.96 -9.21 -9.73
N GLY A 156 1.61 -8.16 -9.22
CA GLY A 156 1.17 -6.78 -9.39
C GLY A 156 0.89 -6.09 -8.06
N VAL A 157 0.27 -4.91 -8.17
CA VAL A 157 -0.07 -4.06 -7.02
C VAL A 157 -1.54 -4.16 -6.70
N ARG A 158 -1.87 -4.57 -5.47
CA ARG A 158 -3.19 -4.39 -4.88
C ARG A 158 -3.22 -3.09 -4.09
N VAL A 159 -4.26 -2.29 -4.29
CA VAL A 159 -4.38 -0.97 -3.67
C VAL A 159 -5.46 -1.00 -2.60
N VAL A 160 -5.16 -0.52 -1.41
CA VAL A 160 -6.14 -0.30 -0.34
C VAL A 160 -6.20 1.19 -0.07
N ILE A 161 -7.40 1.77 0.05
CA ILE A 161 -7.60 3.19 0.36
C ILE A 161 -8.63 3.29 1.47
N SER A 162 -8.35 4.07 2.52
CA SER A 162 -9.35 4.34 3.55
C SER A 162 -10.61 4.97 2.94
N ALA A 163 -11.79 4.66 3.47
CA ALA A 163 -13.04 5.18 2.94
C ALA A 163 -13.07 6.72 2.97
N ALA A 164 -12.60 7.33 4.06
CA ALA A 164 -12.52 8.78 4.20
C ALA A 164 -11.61 9.42 3.14
N LEU A 165 -10.43 8.85 2.88
CA LEU A 165 -9.56 9.34 1.80
C LEU A 165 -10.22 9.16 0.43
N LEU A 166 -10.86 8.02 0.18
CA LEU A 166 -11.52 7.78 -1.11
C LEU A 166 -12.71 8.73 -1.33
N ASP A 167 -13.51 9.00 -0.31
CA ASP A 167 -14.61 9.98 -0.35
C ASP A 167 -14.09 11.39 -0.67
N ASP A 168 -12.94 11.78 -0.11
CA ASP A 168 -12.31 13.09 -0.37
C ASP A 168 -11.78 13.21 -1.82
N LEU A 169 -11.24 12.12 -2.37
CA LEU A 169 -10.62 12.12 -3.72
C LEU A 169 -11.60 11.85 -4.85
N ALA A 170 -12.62 11.03 -4.59
CA ALA A 170 -13.64 10.62 -5.54
C ALA A 170 -14.99 10.57 -4.80
N PRO A 171 -15.63 11.74 -4.59
CA PRO A 171 -16.92 11.82 -3.94
C PRO A 171 -17.95 10.99 -4.70
N PRO A 172 -18.83 10.24 -4.00
CA PRO A 172 -19.83 9.44 -4.66
C PRO A 172 -20.80 10.33 -5.45
N PRO A 173 -21.22 9.92 -6.66
CA PRO A 173 -22.15 10.69 -7.46
C PRO A 173 -23.53 10.78 -6.78
N PRO A 174 -24.35 11.78 -7.15
CA PRO A 174 -25.74 11.83 -6.70
C PRO A 174 -26.48 10.57 -7.20
N GLY A 175 -26.87 9.69 -6.28
CA GLY A 175 -27.62 8.47 -6.61
C GLY A 175 -27.02 7.15 -6.12
N GLY A 176 -25.81 7.15 -5.55
CA GLY A 176 -25.27 5.96 -4.86
C GLY A 176 -23.76 5.79 -4.97
N ASP A 177 -23.25 4.75 -4.32
CA ASP A 177 -21.83 4.37 -4.31
C ASP A 177 -21.53 3.39 -5.47
N ASP A 178 -20.83 3.87 -6.49
CA ASP A 178 -20.45 3.09 -7.68
C ASP A 178 -19.11 2.35 -7.54
N ARG A 179 -18.48 2.37 -6.36
CA ARG A 179 -17.17 1.76 -6.10
C ARG A 179 -17.11 0.28 -6.43
N ALA A 180 -18.15 -0.48 -6.09
CA ALA A 180 -18.24 -1.89 -6.44
C ALA A 180 -18.25 -2.11 -7.97
N ALA A 181 -18.98 -1.27 -8.71
CA ALA A 181 -18.99 -1.31 -10.18
C ALA A 181 -17.63 -0.89 -10.78
N ALA A 182 -16.93 0.03 -10.12
CA ALA A 182 -15.55 0.40 -10.45
C ALA A 182 -14.51 -0.70 -10.10
N GLY A 183 -14.94 -1.79 -9.45
CA GLY A 183 -14.11 -2.94 -9.11
C GLY A 183 -13.42 -2.84 -7.75
N PHE A 184 -13.89 -1.97 -6.86
CA PHE A 184 -13.45 -1.94 -5.47
C PHE A 184 -14.23 -2.93 -4.61
N GLU A 185 -13.55 -3.58 -3.68
CA GLU A 185 -14.10 -4.50 -2.71
C GLU A 185 -14.02 -3.87 -1.30
N PRO A 186 -15.09 -3.91 -0.50
CA PRO A 186 -15.08 -3.31 0.83
C PRO A 186 -14.16 -4.09 1.76
N LEU A 187 -13.36 -3.35 2.52
CA LEU A 187 -12.46 -3.85 3.57
C LEU A 187 -12.73 -3.10 4.87
N SER A 188 -12.50 -3.74 6.01
CA SER A 188 -12.49 -3.03 7.28
C SER A 188 -11.49 -3.63 8.24
N VAL A 189 -10.80 -2.77 8.99
CA VAL A 189 -9.87 -3.18 10.05
C VAL A 189 -10.29 -2.60 11.39
N GLU A 190 -10.14 -3.39 12.44
CA GLU A 190 -10.33 -2.94 13.81
C GLU A 190 -9.01 -2.42 14.39
N LEU A 191 -9.05 -1.20 14.94
CA LEU A 191 -8.01 -0.62 15.76
C LEU A 191 -8.51 -0.48 17.19
N PRO A 192 -7.62 -0.35 18.19
CA PRO A 192 -8.03 -0.04 19.56
C PRO A 192 -8.96 1.19 19.59
N GLY A 193 -10.23 0.97 19.92
CA GLY A 193 -11.25 2.01 20.04
C GLY A 193 -11.85 2.56 18.74
N ARG A 194 -11.52 2.01 17.55
CA ARG A 194 -12.16 2.44 16.29
C ARG A 194 -12.08 1.38 15.18
N ARG A 195 -13.13 1.31 14.36
CA ARG A 195 -13.13 0.59 13.09
C ARG A 195 -12.77 1.54 11.95
N ILE A 196 -11.90 1.11 11.04
CA ILE A 196 -11.60 1.83 9.80
C ILE A 196 -12.26 1.08 8.65
N ALA A 197 -13.13 1.75 7.92
CA ALA A 197 -13.63 1.30 6.63
C ALA A 197 -12.63 1.66 5.53
N ALA A 198 -12.47 0.78 4.55
CA ALA A 198 -11.56 0.94 3.43
C ALA A 198 -12.10 0.22 2.19
N TRP A 199 -11.43 0.44 1.07
CA TRP A 199 -11.72 -0.20 -0.21
C TRP A 199 -10.45 -0.78 -0.80
N SER A 200 -10.54 -2.01 -1.28
CA SER A 200 -9.47 -2.75 -1.93
C SER A 200 -9.71 -2.79 -3.44
N TYR A 201 -8.69 -2.48 -4.24
CA TYR A 201 -8.72 -2.54 -5.69
C TYR A 201 -7.76 -3.65 -6.15
N PRO A 202 -8.24 -4.63 -6.95
CA PRO A 202 -7.47 -5.81 -7.28
C PRO A 202 -6.27 -5.49 -8.18
N SER A 203 -5.23 -6.30 -8.03
CA SER A 203 -4.06 -6.31 -8.91
C SER A 203 -4.41 -6.77 -10.33
N GLY A 204 -3.56 -6.43 -11.29
CA GLY A 204 -3.73 -6.82 -12.69
C GLY A 204 -4.63 -5.92 -13.53
N ARG A 205 -5.18 -4.86 -12.93
CA ARG A 205 -5.88 -3.79 -13.62
C ARG A 205 -5.17 -2.49 -13.32
N ARG A 206 -5.10 -1.60 -14.30
CA ARG A 206 -4.53 -0.26 -14.09
C ARG A 206 -5.46 0.51 -13.16
N PHE A 207 -4.95 0.85 -11.97
CA PHE A 207 -5.69 1.55 -10.94
C PHE A 207 -6.28 2.87 -11.46
N ARG A 208 -7.53 3.16 -11.08
CA ARG A 208 -8.22 4.42 -11.36
C ARG A 208 -9.21 4.71 -10.23
N PHE A 209 -9.42 5.99 -9.94
CA PHE A 209 -10.49 6.40 -9.05
C PHE A 209 -11.87 6.22 -9.74
N PRO A 210 -12.94 5.98 -8.97
CA PRO A 210 -14.30 6.02 -9.50
C PRO A 210 -14.58 7.32 -10.27
N GLY A 211 -15.34 7.24 -11.36
CA GLY A 211 -15.68 8.39 -12.19
C GLY A 211 -14.59 8.91 -13.15
N GLN A 212 -13.37 8.34 -13.16
CA GLN A 212 -12.33 8.70 -14.11
C GLN A 212 -12.30 7.77 -15.34
N ASN A 213 -12.77 8.27 -16.50
CA ASN A 213 -12.69 7.60 -17.81
C ASN A 213 -11.36 7.86 -18.54
#